data_AF-A0A2G8KJ61-F1
#
_entry.id   AF-A0A2G8KJ61-F1
#
_cell.length_a   1.000
_cell.length_b   1.000
_cell.length_c   1.000
_cell.angle_alpha   90.00
_cell.angle_beta   90.00
_cell.angle_gamma   90.00
#
_symmetry.space_group_name_H-M   'P 1'
#
loop_
_entity.id
_entity.type
_entity.pdbx_description
1 polymer ?
#
loop_
_entity_poly.entity_id
_entity_poly.type
_entity_poly.pdbx_seq_one_letter_code
_entity_poly.pdbx_strand_id
1 'polypeptide(L)'
;MRTPSYQRTRWLHGERPGILNHITVSLFLSFYLFGREDTRFVNEVSGNSHVPNEFRKSSACMKRLNHDFIPGKLKFHSYNKAPENDKSSRPKEVQDNAIWEENQNMLLDYRLCPMMGELEGLPIAYVITCGVDVFRDDAIMYCSNLRQANVPVIHKHYQKSFHGAITFPKEIIPSACEMRDDLLEFLRKEI
;
A
#
# COMPACT_ATOMS: atom_id res chain seq x y z
N MET A 1 -4.61 -5.46 -2.22
CA MET A 1 -4.63 -5.78 -3.67
C MET A 1 -3.28 -6.34 -4.09
N ARG A 2 -3.21 -7.17 -5.13
CA ARG A 2 -1.92 -7.60 -5.71
C ARG A 2 -1.35 -6.51 -6.63
N THR A 3 -0.97 -5.37 -6.06
CA THR A 3 -0.36 -4.27 -6.82
C THR A 3 1.06 -4.65 -7.29
N PRO A 4 1.60 -4.03 -8.36
CA PRO A 4 2.98 -4.28 -8.81
C PRO A 4 4.05 -4.15 -7.72
N SER A 5 3.91 -3.18 -6.82
CA SER A 5 4.80 -2.96 -5.67
C SER A 5 4.74 -4.11 -4.68
N TYR A 6 3.54 -4.58 -4.34
CA TYR A 6 3.32 -5.75 -3.51
C TYR A 6 3.98 -7.00 -4.10
N GLN A 7 3.77 -7.24 -5.39
CA GLN A 7 4.37 -8.38 -6.11
C GLN A 7 5.89 -8.29 -6.16
N ARG A 8 6.43 -7.09 -6.42
CA ARG A 8 7.87 -6.83 -6.42
C ARG A 8 8.49 -7.11 -5.06
N THR A 9 7.92 -6.59 -3.98
CA THR A 9 8.45 -6.81 -2.62
C THR A 9 8.40 -8.28 -2.24
N ARG A 10 7.29 -8.98 -2.56
CA ARG A 10 7.17 -10.43 -2.38
C ARG A 10 8.23 -11.20 -3.18
N TRP A 11 8.52 -10.79 -4.42
CA TRP A 11 9.55 -11.44 -5.23
C TRP A 11 10.97 -11.17 -4.70
N LEU A 12 11.27 -9.94 -4.30
CA LEU A 12 12.60 -9.55 -3.80
C LEU A 12 12.96 -10.21 -2.46
N HIS A 13 11.97 -10.36 -1.57
CA HIS A 13 12.22 -10.77 -0.18
C HIS A 13 11.62 -12.14 0.17
N GLY A 14 10.75 -12.71 -0.67
CA GLY A 14 9.99 -13.91 -0.33
C GLY A 14 9.16 -13.70 0.94
N GLU A 15 9.13 -14.71 1.81
CA GLU A 15 8.60 -14.61 3.19
C GLU A 15 9.62 -14.04 4.19
N ARG A 16 10.86 -13.76 3.75
CA ARG A 16 11.89 -13.22 4.64
C ARG A 16 11.56 -11.76 5.01
N PRO A 17 11.98 -11.30 6.19
CA PRO A 17 11.77 -9.92 6.60
C PRO A 17 12.66 -9.00 5.77
N GLY A 18 12.07 -8.36 4.76
CA GLY A 18 12.46 -6.99 4.44
C GLY A 18 12.01 -6.06 5.56
N ILE A 19 12.46 -4.80 5.57
CA ILE A 19 12.11 -3.82 6.63
C ILE A 19 10.59 -3.71 6.82
N LEU A 20 9.81 -3.84 5.75
CA LEU A 20 8.37 -4.07 5.83
C LEU A 20 7.90 -4.97 4.69
N ASN A 21 7.26 -6.09 5.03
CA ASN A 21 6.62 -6.99 4.06
C ASN A 21 5.12 -7.13 4.34
N HIS A 22 4.41 -7.80 3.44
CA HIS A 22 2.96 -7.94 3.51
C HIS A 22 2.43 -8.73 4.70
N ILE A 23 3.21 -9.67 5.23
CA ILE A 23 2.86 -10.43 6.43
C ILE A 23 2.95 -9.50 7.65
N THR A 24 4.04 -8.73 7.76
CA THR A 24 4.22 -7.73 8.82
C THR A 24 3.13 -6.66 8.80
N VAL A 25 2.75 -6.17 7.60
CA VAL A 25 1.61 -5.23 7.48
C VAL A 25 0.31 -5.85 7.97
N SER A 26 0.04 -7.11 7.59
CA SER A 26 -1.18 -7.81 8.00
C SER A 26 -1.21 -8.01 9.53
N LEU A 27 -0.06 -8.32 10.13
CA LEU A 27 0.11 -8.41 11.58
C LEU A 27 -0.16 -7.07 12.26
N PHE A 28 0.40 -5.97 11.76
CA PHE A 28 0.16 -4.63 12.32
C PHE A 28 -1.31 -4.21 12.22
N LEU A 29 -1.97 -4.51 11.11
CA LEU A 29 -3.41 -4.28 10.96
C LEU A 29 -4.22 -5.10 11.97
N SER A 30 -3.84 -6.36 12.18
CA SER A 30 -4.49 -7.23 13.17
C SER A 30 -4.39 -6.65 14.59
N PHE A 31 -3.19 -6.23 15.00
CA PHE A 31 -3.01 -5.54 16.29
C PHE A 31 -3.77 -4.23 16.39
N TYR A 32 -3.79 -3.43 15.32
CA TYR A 32 -4.52 -2.17 15.29
C TYR A 32 -6.03 -2.37 15.47
N LEU A 33 -6.61 -3.37 14.80
CA LEU A 33 -8.05 -3.62 14.80
C LEU A 33 -8.53 -4.38 16.04
N PHE A 34 -7.75 -5.34 16.52
CA PHE A 34 -8.21 -6.30 17.54
C PHE A 34 -7.42 -6.22 18.85
N GLY A 35 -6.36 -5.42 18.92
CA GLY A 35 -5.46 -5.36 20.08
C GLY A 35 -4.63 -6.64 20.31
N ARG A 36 -4.68 -7.58 19.36
CA ARG A 36 -3.99 -8.88 19.43
C ARG A 36 -3.75 -9.40 18.01
N GLU A 37 -2.87 -10.40 17.89
CA GLU A 37 -2.78 -11.18 16.66
C GLU A 37 -4.03 -12.04 16.48
N ASP A 38 -4.67 -11.89 15.32
CA ASP A 38 -5.69 -12.77 14.77
C ASP A 38 -5.11 -13.46 13.53
N THR A 39 -4.66 -14.71 13.69
CA THR A 39 -3.97 -15.46 12.64
C THR A 39 -4.85 -15.67 11.39
N ARG A 40 -6.17 -15.80 11.54
CA ARG A 40 -7.08 -15.96 10.39
C ARG A 40 -7.10 -14.68 9.57
N PHE A 41 -7.27 -13.54 10.22
CA PHE A 41 -7.22 -12.23 9.59
C PHE A 41 -5.86 -11.99 8.90
N VAL A 42 -4.75 -12.26 9.60
CA VAL A 42 -3.40 -12.10 9.05
C VAL A 42 -3.21 -12.91 7.77
N ASN A 43 -3.66 -14.17 7.75
CA ASN A 43 -3.55 -15.04 6.58
C ASN A 43 -4.41 -14.54 5.40
N GLU A 44 -5.64 -14.11 5.66
CA GLU A 44 -6.54 -13.62 4.60
C GLU A 44 -6.12 -12.25 4.05
N VAL A 45 -5.56 -11.38 4.89
CA VAL A 45 -5.04 -10.07 4.45
C VAL A 45 -3.76 -10.23 3.65
N SER A 46 -2.78 -11.00 4.15
CA SER A 46 -1.52 -11.28 3.46
C SER A 46 -1.71 -12.10 2.17
N GLY A 47 -2.73 -12.94 2.11
CA GLY A 47 -3.14 -13.65 0.90
C GLY A 47 -3.85 -12.75 -0.13
N ASN A 48 -4.18 -11.51 0.22
CA ASN A 48 -5.08 -10.65 -0.54
C ASN A 48 -6.41 -11.36 -0.86
N SER A 49 -7.01 -11.97 0.15
CA SER A 49 -8.24 -12.76 0.07
C SER A 49 -9.40 -12.20 0.90
N HIS A 50 -9.10 -11.30 1.85
CA HIS A 50 -10.03 -10.58 2.74
C HIS A 50 -11.08 -9.65 2.08
N VAL A 51 -11.04 -9.44 0.76
CA VAL A 51 -12.04 -8.62 0.04
C VAL A 51 -12.70 -9.47 -1.05
N PRO A 52 -14.04 -9.57 -1.12
CA PRO A 52 -14.76 -10.33 -2.12
C PRO A 52 -14.45 -9.86 -3.53
N ASN A 53 -14.36 -10.78 -4.49
CA ASN A 53 -14.13 -10.44 -5.89
C ASN A 53 -15.25 -9.57 -6.48
N GLU A 54 -16.49 -9.74 -6.00
CA GLU A 54 -17.62 -8.89 -6.39
C GLU A 54 -17.40 -7.45 -5.96
N PHE A 55 -17.02 -7.21 -4.70
CA PHE A 55 -16.73 -5.86 -4.22
C PHE A 55 -15.54 -5.23 -4.95
N ARG A 56 -14.49 -6.00 -5.26
CA ARG A 56 -13.34 -5.50 -6.03
C ARG A 56 -13.72 -4.97 -7.40
N LYS A 57 -14.73 -5.57 -8.04
CA LYS A 57 -15.26 -5.17 -9.34
C LYS A 57 -16.29 -4.06 -9.24
N SER A 58 -16.73 -3.69 -8.03
CA SER A 58 -17.68 -2.60 -7.84
C SER A 58 -17.12 -1.27 -8.33
N SER A 59 -17.99 -0.39 -8.80
CA SER A 59 -17.60 0.95 -9.27
C SER A 59 -16.99 1.80 -8.14
N ALA A 60 -17.44 1.61 -6.90
CA ALA A 60 -16.88 2.29 -5.72
C ALA A 60 -15.41 1.92 -5.48
N CYS A 61 -15.08 0.62 -5.56
CA CYS A 61 -13.71 0.14 -5.43
C CYS A 61 -12.85 0.52 -6.63
N MET A 62 -13.33 0.28 -7.85
CA MET A 62 -12.57 0.48 -9.08
C MET A 62 -12.24 1.95 -9.37
N LYS A 63 -13.09 2.91 -8.97
CA LYS A 63 -12.78 4.34 -9.12
C LYS A 63 -11.58 4.76 -8.29
N ARG A 64 -11.48 4.23 -7.07
CA ARG A 64 -10.48 4.64 -6.08
C ARG A 64 -9.21 3.81 -6.18
N LEU A 65 -9.35 2.50 -6.33
CA LEU A 65 -8.27 1.53 -6.31
C LEU A 65 -7.92 1.02 -7.73
N ASN A 66 -7.63 1.95 -8.65
CA ASN A 66 -7.34 1.64 -10.05
C ASN A 66 -5.83 1.53 -10.32
N HIS A 67 -5.38 0.38 -10.82
CA HIS A 67 -4.00 0.16 -11.26
C HIS A 67 -3.58 1.03 -12.46
N ASP A 68 -4.52 1.64 -13.19
CA ASP A 68 -4.22 2.56 -14.28
C ASP A 68 -3.54 3.84 -13.81
N PHE A 69 -3.74 4.22 -12.54
CA PHE A 69 -3.02 5.34 -11.92
C PHE A 69 -1.52 5.08 -11.73
N ILE A 70 -1.08 3.82 -11.81
CA ILE A 70 0.32 3.45 -11.62
C ILE A 70 1.08 3.72 -12.94
N PRO A 71 2.14 4.53 -12.95
CA PRO A 71 2.94 4.76 -14.16
C PRO A 71 3.49 3.46 -14.75
N GLY A 72 3.48 3.33 -16.08
CA GLY A 72 3.92 2.11 -16.78
C GLY A 72 5.32 1.62 -16.38
N LYS A 73 6.27 2.53 -16.15
CA LYS A 73 7.63 2.22 -15.68
C LYS A 73 7.69 1.51 -14.31
N LEU A 74 6.62 1.62 -13.50
CA LEU A 74 6.50 0.98 -12.19
C LEU A 74 5.69 -0.32 -12.23
N LYS A 75 4.97 -0.58 -13.33
CA LYS A 75 4.27 -1.85 -13.63
C LYS A 75 5.28 -2.88 -14.17
N PHE A 76 6.17 -3.37 -13.29
CA PHE A 76 7.14 -4.39 -13.68
C PHE A 76 6.43 -5.69 -14.10
N HIS A 77 6.73 -6.19 -15.31
CA HIS A 77 6.05 -7.35 -15.91
C HIS A 77 6.53 -8.72 -15.37
N SER A 78 7.73 -8.81 -14.78
CA SER A 78 8.35 -10.09 -14.38
C SER A 78 7.88 -10.65 -13.03
N TYR A 79 7.16 -9.87 -12.22
CA TYR A 79 6.66 -10.31 -10.89
C TYR A 79 5.26 -10.95 -10.93
N ASN A 80 4.66 -11.05 -12.12
CA ASN A 80 3.36 -11.70 -12.33
C ASN A 80 3.40 -13.22 -12.08
N LYS A 81 4.59 -13.81 -11.92
CA LYS A 81 4.78 -15.21 -11.48
C LYS A 81 5.25 -15.21 -10.03
N ALA A 82 4.47 -15.83 -9.16
CA ALA A 82 4.92 -16.17 -7.82
C ALA A 82 6.20 -17.05 -7.91
N PRO A 83 7.14 -16.97 -6.95
CA PRO A 83 8.28 -17.89 -6.90
C PRO A 83 7.78 -19.34 -6.97
N GLU A 84 8.49 -20.23 -7.67
CA GLU A 84 8.07 -21.64 -7.91
C GLU A 84 7.81 -22.45 -6.62
N ASN A 85 8.29 -21.96 -5.47
CA ASN A 85 8.10 -22.59 -4.16
C ASN A 85 6.87 -22.06 -3.37
N ASP A 86 6.00 -21.27 -4.00
CA ASP A 86 4.85 -20.66 -3.34
C ASP A 86 3.68 -21.65 -3.15
N LYS A 87 3.78 -22.46 -2.10
CA LYS A 87 2.72 -23.37 -1.62
C LYS A 87 1.42 -22.67 -1.21
N SER A 88 1.38 -21.32 -1.14
CA SER A 88 0.16 -20.57 -0.80
C SER A 88 -0.83 -20.42 -1.96
N SER A 89 -0.47 -20.89 -3.15
CA SER A 89 -1.37 -20.98 -4.30
C SER A 89 -2.39 -22.12 -4.14
N ARG A 90 -3.21 -22.03 -3.09
CA ARG A 90 -4.35 -22.89 -2.86
C ARG A 90 -5.33 -22.75 -4.05
N PRO A 91 -5.80 -23.85 -4.66
CA PRO A 91 -6.94 -23.79 -5.57
C PRO A 91 -8.12 -23.22 -4.79
N LYS A 92 -8.65 -22.06 -5.20
CA LYS A 92 -9.84 -21.48 -4.55
C LYS A 92 -11.10 -22.11 -5.12
N GLU A 93 -11.47 -23.27 -4.62
CA GLU A 93 -12.87 -23.69 -4.61
C GLU A 93 -13.56 -22.89 -3.49
N VAL A 94 -14.38 -21.91 -3.89
CA VAL A 94 -15.15 -20.97 -3.06
C VAL A 94 -14.30 -19.95 -2.28
N GLN A 95 -14.59 -18.66 -2.46
CA GLN A 95 -14.00 -17.59 -1.64
C GLN A 95 -14.71 -17.55 -0.27
N ASP A 96 -14.01 -17.89 0.81
CA ASP A 96 -14.50 -17.62 2.17
C ASP A 96 -14.54 -16.10 2.39
N ASN A 97 -15.75 -15.56 2.54
CA ASN A 97 -15.99 -14.13 2.74
C ASN A 97 -16.15 -13.76 4.21
N ALA A 98 -16.03 -14.70 5.16
CA ALA A 98 -16.30 -14.41 6.57
C ALA A 98 -15.43 -13.28 7.13
N ILE A 99 -14.13 -13.21 6.78
CA ILE A 99 -13.28 -12.07 7.18
C ILE A 99 -13.84 -10.75 6.66
N TRP A 100 -14.38 -10.73 5.43
CA TRP A 100 -15.04 -9.55 4.91
C TRP A 100 -16.35 -9.26 5.66
N GLU A 101 -17.22 -10.25 5.81
CA GLU A 101 -18.53 -10.08 6.45
C GLU A 101 -18.40 -9.54 7.88
N GLU A 102 -17.44 -10.08 8.64
CA GLU A 102 -17.12 -9.69 10.01
C GLU A 102 -16.48 -8.30 10.10
N ASN A 103 -15.67 -7.89 9.11
CA ASN A 103 -14.76 -6.73 9.25
C ASN A 103 -14.95 -5.61 8.21
N GLN A 104 -15.87 -5.73 7.24
CA GLN A 104 -16.03 -4.78 6.13
C GLN A 104 -16.21 -3.33 6.59
N ASN A 105 -16.94 -3.11 7.68
CA ASN A 105 -17.15 -1.76 8.22
C ASN A 105 -15.82 -1.11 8.65
N MET A 106 -14.91 -1.89 9.24
CA MET A 106 -13.58 -1.40 9.62
C MET A 106 -12.66 -1.29 8.40
N LEU A 107 -12.71 -2.25 7.48
CA LEU A 107 -11.88 -2.26 6.26
C LEU A 107 -12.24 -1.13 5.28
N LEU A 108 -13.48 -0.63 5.34
CA LEU A 108 -13.96 0.50 4.55
C LEU A 108 -13.96 1.83 5.32
N ASP A 109 -13.58 1.82 6.60
CA ASP A 109 -13.50 3.02 7.41
C ASP A 109 -12.38 3.93 6.90
N TYR A 110 -12.70 5.21 6.63
CA TYR A 110 -11.72 6.17 6.13
C TYR A 110 -10.57 6.44 7.11
N ARG A 111 -10.77 6.18 8.40
CA ARG A 111 -9.74 6.33 9.44
C ARG A 111 -8.66 5.24 9.34
N LEU A 112 -9.02 4.08 8.79
CA LEU A 112 -8.10 2.99 8.48
C LEU A 112 -7.59 3.07 7.05
N CYS A 113 -8.50 3.31 6.10
CA CYS A 113 -8.25 3.36 4.68
C CYS A 113 -8.68 4.73 4.13
N PRO A 114 -7.82 5.76 4.20
CA PRO A 114 -8.14 7.14 3.81
C PRO A 114 -8.72 7.27 2.40
N MET A 115 -8.35 6.36 1.51
CA MET A 115 -8.87 6.32 0.15
C MET A 115 -10.39 6.11 0.06
N MET A 116 -11.03 5.61 1.11
CA MET A 116 -12.49 5.40 1.18
C MET A 116 -13.26 6.63 1.65
N GLY A 117 -12.59 7.68 2.13
CA GLY A 117 -13.21 8.92 2.58
C GLY A 117 -13.50 9.91 1.46
N GLU A 118 -14.19 11.00 1.81
CA GLU A 118 -14.29 12.20 0.98
C GLU A 118 -12.95 12.94 1.00
N LEU A 119 -12.46 13.32 -0.18
CA LEU A 119 -11.11 13.90 -0.33
C LEU A 119 -11.17 15.39 -0.69
N GLU A 120 -12.33 15.89 -1.11
CA GLU A 120 -12.56 17.28 -1.45
C GLU A 120 -12.35 18.18 -0.22
N GLY A 121 -11.72 19.34 -0.45
CA GLY A 121 -11.48 20.34 0.60
C GLY A 121 -10.34 20.00 1.57
N LEU A 122 -9.62 18.89 1.36
CA LEU A 122 -8.39 18.61 2.09
C LEU A 122 -7.29 19.64 1.74
N PRO A 123 -6.37 19.94 2.68
CA PRO A 123 -5.25 20.84 2.43
C PRO A 123 -4.26 20.27 1.41
N ILE A 124 -3.33 21.10 0.94
CA ILE A 124 -2.19 20.66 0.11
C ILE A 124 -1.50 19.44 0.73
N ALA A 125 -1.22 18.43 -0.09
CA ALA A 125 -0.59 17.20 0.33
C ALA A 125 0.82 17.06 -0.25
N TYR A 126 1.77 16.72 0.61
CA TYR A 126 3.11 16.28 0.22
C TYR A 126 3.25 14.79 0.49
N VAL A 127 3.46 14.00 -0.56
CA VAL A 127 3.50 12.53 -0.50
C VAL A 127 4.86 12.04 -0.97
N ILE A 128 5.48 11.17 -0.16
CA ILE A 128 6.72 10.47 -0.51
C ILE A 128 6.39 9.01 -0.82
N THR A 129 6.95 8.46 -1.89
CA THR A 129 6.94 7.01 -2.13
C THR A 129 8.33 6.47 -2.41
N CYS A 130 8.58 5.23 -1.99
CA CYS A 130 9.85 4.54 -2.16
C CYS A 130 9.77 3.41 -3.19
N GLY A 131 10.90 3.06 -3.81
CA GLY A 131 10.94 2.04 -4.85
C GLY A 131 10.69 0.62 -4.32
N VAL A 132 11.22 0.30 -3.14
CA VAL A 132 11.06 -0.99 -2.45
C VAL A 132 10.14 -0.80 -1.24
N ASP A 133 8.85 -0.67 -1.50
CA ASP A 133 7.82 -0.40 -0.50
C ASP A 133 6.50 -1.04 -0.93
N VAL A 134 5.86 -1.80 -0.02
CA VAL A 134 4.56 -2.45 -0.26
C VAL A 134 3.41 -1.46 -0.44
N PHE A 135 3.54 -0.24 0.10
CA PHE A 135 2.51 0.79 0.01
C PHE A 135 2.71 1.75 -1.16
N ARG A 136 3.78 1.57 -1.96
CA ARG A 136 4.14 2.50 -3.04
C ARG A 136 2.95 2.75 -3.98
N ASP A 137 2.27 1.69 -4.41
CA ASP A 137 1.20 1.83 -5.37
C ASP A 137 -0.09 2.36 -4.73
N ASP A 138 -0.37 2.01 -3.47
CA ASP A 138 -1.49 2.57 -2.71
C ASP A 138 -1.34 4.08 -2.56
N ALA A 139 -0.14 4.56 -2.25
CA ALA A 139 0.16 5.99 -2.19
C ALA A 139 0.06 6.68 -3.57
N ILE A 140 0.47 6.04 -4.67
CA ILE A 140 0.30 6.58 -6.02
C ILE A 140 -1.18 6.71 -6.40
N MET A 141 -1.99 5.70 -6.07
CA MET A 141 -3.43 5.74 -6.24
C MET A 141 -4.04 6.85 -5.39
N TYR A 142 -3.62 6.99 -4.13
CA TYR A 142 -4.07 8.07 -3.24
C TYR A 142 -3.76 9.46 -3.80
N CYS A 143 -2.53 9.70 -4.28
CA CYS A 143 -2.15 10.94 -4.97
C CYS A 143 -3.06 11.24 -6.17
N SER A 144 -3.41 10.21 -6.94
CA SER A 144 -4.28 10.36 -8.11
C SER A 144 -5.72 10.69 -7.73
N ASN A 145 -6.22 10.12 -6.62
CA ASN A 145 -7.55 10.41 -6.08
C ASN A 145 -7.61 11.83 -5.49
N LEU A 146 -6.59 12.25 -4.73
CA LEU A 146 -6.48 13.62 -4.22
C LEU A 146 -6.52 14.66 -5.36
N ARG A 147 -5.76 14.43 -6.43
CA ARG A 147 -5.76 15.32 -7.61
C ARG A 147 -7.13 15.38 -8.29
N GLN A 148 -7.83 14.25 -8.40
CA GLN A 148 -9.19 14.20 -8.95
C GLN A 148 -10.20 14.95 -8.07
N ALA A 149 -9.99 14.98 -6.75
CA ALA A 149 -10.75 15.78 -5.79
C ALA A 149 -10.30 17.25 -5.72
N ASN A 150 -9.50 17.73 -6.69
CA ASN A 150 -8.94 19.08 -6.77
C ASN A 150 -8.03 19.48 -5.59
N VAL A 151 -7.45 18.50 -4.89
CA VAL A 151 -6.45 18.76 -3.85
C VAL A 151 -5.07 18.95 -4.50
N PRO A 152 -4.32 20.03 -4.18
CA PRO A 152 -2.94 20.18 -4.64
C PRO A 152 -2.04 19.07 -4.07
N VAL A 153 -1.29 18.38 -4.93
CA VAL A 153 -0.41 17.27 -4.51
C VAL A 153 1.00 17.41 -5.08
N ILE A 154 1.97 17.52 -4.17
CA ILE A 154 3.39 17.36 -4.48
C ILE A 154 3.78 15.91 -4.16
N HIS A 155 4.19 15.16 -5.17
CA HIS A 155 4.56 13.74 -5.02
C HIS A 155 6.03 13.55 -5.41
N LYS A 156 6.85 13.08 -4.45
CA LYS A 156 8.26 12.73 -4.67
C LYS A 156 8.43 11.20 -4.60
N HIS A 157 9.12 10.65 -5.61
CA HIS A 157 9.39 9.21 -5.68
C HIS A 157 10.89 8.92 -5.63
N TYR A 158 11.33 8.19 -4.61
CA TYR A 158 12.73 7.80 -4.40
C TYR A 158 12.94 6.34 -4.80
N GLN A 159 13.31 6.13 -6.07
CA GLN A 159 13.40 4.82 -6.72
C GLN A 159 14.34 3.81 -6.02
N LYS A 160 15.43 4.28 -5.41
CA LYS A 160 16.44 3.43 -4.76
C LYS A 160 16.29 3.34 -3.24
N SER A 161 15.15 3.76 -2.72
CA SER A 161 14.86 3.78 -1.29
C SER A 161 13.78 2.76 -0.91
N PHE A 162 13.55 2.61 0.40
CA PHE A 162 12.63 1.62 0.97
C PHE A 162 11.72 2.24 2.05
N HIS A 163 10.73 1.47 2.50
CA HIS A 163 9.77 1.89 3.51
C HIS A 163 10.43 2.45 4.78
N GLY A 164 10.11 3.68 5.17
CA GLY A 164 10.65 4.33 6.38
C GLY A 164 12.06 4.90 6.24
N ALA A 165 12.70 4.85 5.05
CA ALA A 165 14.07 5.32 4.85
C ALA A 165 14.35 6.76 5.34
N ILE A 166 13.35 7.65 5.33
CA ILE A 166 13.48 9.05 5.78
C ILE A 166 13.93 9.19 7.25
N THR A 167 13.66 8.19 8.09
CA THR A 167 14.00 8.22 9.52
C THR A 167 15.42 7.72 9.81
N PHE A 168 16.14 7.23 8.80
CA PHE A 168 17.49 6.70 8.98
C PHE A 168 18.55 7.80 8.95
N PRO A 169 19.68 7.63 9.66
CA PRO A 169 20.85 8.49 9.51
C PRO A 169 21.36 8.50 8.07
N LYS A 170 21.86 9.65 7.60
CA LYS A 170 22.34 9.82 6.22
C LYS A 170 23.57 8.94 5.91
N GLU A 171 24.32 8.61 6.95
CA GLU A 171 25.52 7.77 6.91
C GLU A 171 25.17 6.32 6.54
N ILE A 172 23.96 5.88 6.89
CA ILE A 172 23.45 4.55 6.56
C ILE A 172 22.67 4.63 5.24
N ILE A 173 21.74 5.59 5.14
CA ILE A 173 20.85 5.75 3.99
C ILE A 173 21.02 7.16 3.40
N PRO A 174 21.86 7.35 2.38
CA PRO A 174 22.10 8.68 1.80
C PRO A 174 20.83 9.39 1.31
N SER A 175 19.88 8.65 0.74
CA SER A 175 18.59 9.20 0.28
C SER A 175 17.74 9.79 1.40
N ALA A 176 18.00 9.45 2.67
CA ALA A 176 17.26 9.98 3.80
C ALA A 176 17.50 11.49 3.98
N CYS A 177 18.71 11.98 3.66
CA CYS A 177 18.99 13.41 3.69
C CYS A 177 18.20 14.14 2.61
N GLU A 178 18.27 13.66 1.37
CA GLU A 178 17.52 14.21 0.23
C GLU A 178 16.00 14.27 0.51
N MET A 179 15.44 13.20 1.07
CA MET A 179 14.02 13.16 1.48
C MET A 179 13.66 14.23 2.50
N ARG A 180 14.51 14.45 3.50
CA ARG A 180 14.29 15.45 4.54
C ARG A 180 14.47 16.86 3.99
N ASP A 181 15.46 17.08 3.15
CA ASP A 181 15.73 18.39 2.54
C ASP A 181 14.57 18.81 1.63
N ASP A 182 14.09 17.90 0.77
CA ASP A 182 12.90 18.14 -0.07
C ASP A 182 11.64 18.43 0.78
N LEU A 183 11.43 17.69 1.88
CA LEU A 183 10.31 17.93 2.80
C LEU A 183 10.43 19.29 3.48
N LEU A 184 11.62 19.67 3.95
CA LEU A 184 11.87 20.97 4.57
C LEU A 184 11.66 22.11 3.58
N GLU A 185 12.05 21.92 2.31
CA GLU A 185 11.79 22.89 1.26
C GLU A 185 10.28 23.08 1.03
N PHE A 186 9.51 21.98 0.98
CA PHE A 186 8.05 22.05 0.91
C PHE A 186 7.46 22.82 2.10
N LEU A 187 7.83 22.44 3.32
CA LEU A 187 7.31 23.07 4.53
C LEU A 187 7.59 24.57 4.56
N ARG A 188 8.81 25.01 4.21
CA ARG A 188 9.17 26.43 4.17
C ARG A 188 8.41 27.26 3.13
N LYS A 189 7.89 26.61 2.08
CA LYS A 189 7.15 27.30 1.00
C LYS A 189 5.66 27.41 1.30
N GLU A 190 5.11 26.41 1.98
CA GLU A 190 3.66 26.21 2.08
C GLU A 190 3.12 26.40 3.51
N ILE A 191 3.99 26.49 4.53
CA ILE A 191 3.64 26.70 5.95
C ILE A 191 4.50 27.83 6.54
#